data_AF-A0A5N4DEP9-F1
#
_entry.id   AF-A0A5N4DEP9-F1
#
_cell.length_a   1.000
_cell.length_b   1.000
_cell.length_c   1.000
_cell.angle_alpha   90.00
_cell.angle_beta   90.00
_cell.angle_gamma   90.00
#
_symmetry.space_group_name_H-M   'P 1'
#
loop_
_entity.id
_entity.type
_entity.pdbx_description
1 polymer ?
#
loop_
_entity_poly.entity_id
_entity_poly.type
_entity_poly.pdbx_seq_one_letter_code
_entity_poly.pdbx_strand_id
1 'polypeptide(L)'
;MKMDMVNFTIRSLRPYLQRQLVDYERTKFQEILEETPNALDQTTEWIKESVNEELLSLSETTLTPGAENSSKPCLSPTLVLNNSYLKLLQWDYQKKELPETLMTDGTRLQELTEKLNQLKIIACLSVITNNMVGAITEGLPELAVRLKRISAVLLEGLNKETCNLKEVLNSIGVQTCVEVNKTLMEKGLPALNAEVQANLIGQFSNIEEEDNPIWSLIGGSSCFYWLFCFHFNLLYLAGFDL
;
A
#
# COMPACT_ATOMS: atom_id res chain seq x y z
N MET A 1 16.31 -36.49 -22.30
CA MET A 1 16.47 -36.12 -23.72
C MET A 1 15.24 -35.48 -24.38
N LYS A 2 14.03 -36.07 -24.36
CA LYS A 2 12.85 -35.40 -24.96
C LYS A 2 12.53 -34.05 -24.29
N MET A 3 12.61 -34.00 -22.97
CA MET A 3 12.37 -32.76 -22.20
C MET A 3 13.43 -31.67 -22.48
N ASP A 4 14.69 -32.07 -22.65
CA ASP A 4 15.79 -31.17 -23.00
C ASP A 4 15.62 -30.57 -24.40
N MET A 5 15.15 -31.38 -25.35
CA MET A 5 14.81 -30.93 -26.70
C MET A 5 13.61 -29.96 -26.71
N VAL A 6 12.58 -30.22 -25.89
CA VAL A 6 11.43 -29.31 -25.73
C VAL A 6 11.89 -27.99 -25.10
N ASN A 7 12.67 -28.03 -24.03
CA ASN A 7 13.22 -26.84 -23.38
C ASN A 7 14.13 -26.04 -24.32
N PHE A 8 14.96 -26.72 -25.12
CA PHE A 8 15.79 -26.09 -26.14
C PHE A 8 14.94 -25.38 -27.20
N THR A 9 13.88 -26.05 -27.67
CA THR A 9 12.95 -25.49 -28.67
C THR A 9 12.19 -24.28 -28.12
N ILE A 10 11.72 -24.35 -26.86
CA ILE A 10 11.06 -23.22 -26.19
C ILE A 10 12.02 -22.04 -26.08
N ARG A 11 13.28 -22.28 -25.69
CA ARG A 11 14.30 -21.23 -25.57
C ARG A 11 14.67 -20.62 -26.92
N SER A 12 14.75 -21.41 -27.98
CA SER A 12 15.11 -20.91 -29.32
C SER A 12 13.99 -20.08 -29.94
N LEU A 13 12.71 -20.43 -29.69
CA LEU A 13 11.55 -19.73 -30.24
C LEU A 13 11.14 -18.48 -29.45
N ARG A 14 11.36 -18.45 -28.13
CA ARG A 14 11.00 -17.32 -27.24
C ARG A 14 11.41 -15.93 -27.76
N PRO A 15 12.66 -15.67 -28.21
CA PRO A 15 13.04 -14.35 -28.68
C PRO A 15 12.30 -13.90 -29.95
N TYR A 16 11.89 -14.84 -30.81
CA TYR A 16 11.11 -14.53 -32.01
C TYR A 16 9.67 -14.17 -31.65
N LEU A 17 9.06 -14.94 -30.75
CA LEU A 17 7.72 -14.64 -30.24
C LEU A 17 7.72 -13.27 -29.52
N GLN A 18 8.67 -13.02 -28.64
CA GLN A 18 8.77 -11.74 -27.91
C GLN A 18 8.91 -10.52 -28.83
N ARG A 19 9.59 -10.65 -29.98
CA ARG A 19 9.73 -9.55 -30.94
C ARG A 19 8.41 -9.18 -31.62
N GLN A 20 7.54 -10.15 -31.89
CA GLN A 20 6.29 -9.93 -32.62
C GLN A 20 5.08 -9.77 -31.71
N LEU A 21 5.18 -10.17 -30.43
CA LEU A 21 4.08 -10.14 -29.48
C LEU A 21 3.53 -8.72 -29.27
N VAL A 22 4.39 -7.71 -29.11
CA VAL A 22 3.94 -6.34 -28.84
C VAL A 22 3.08 -5.79 -29.98
N ASP A 23 3.53 -5.96 -31.23
CA ASP A 23 2.79 -5.48 -32.41
C ASP A 23 1.50 -6.28 -32.59
N TYR A 24 1.57 -7.61 -32.42
CA TYR A 24 0.40 -8.48 -32.51
C TYR A 24 -0.67 -8.13 -31.46
N GLU A 25 -0.28 -7.95 -30.20
CA GLU A 25 -1.17 -7.57 -29.11
C GLU A 25 -1.79 -6.19 -29.35
N ARG A 26 -1.00 -5.21 -29.81
CA ARG A 26 -1.52 -3.88 -30.18
C ARG A 26 -2.54 -3.95 -31.31
N THR A 27 -2.24 -4.70 -32.38
CA THR A 27 -3.17 -4.87 -33.50
C THR A 27 -4.46 -5.56 -33.05
N LYS A 28 -4.36 -6.64 -32.26
CA LYS A 28 -5.54 -7.33 -31.74
C LYS A 28 -6.37 -6.47 -30.80
N PHE A 29 -5.72 -5.69 -29.93
CA PHE A 29 -6.40 -4.75 -29.07
C PHE A 29 -7.16 -3.69 -29.89
N GLN A 30 -6.53 -3.14 -30.92
CA GLN A 30 -7.15 -2.16 -31.81
C GLN A 30 -8.34 -2.75 -32.57
N GLU A 31 -8.23 -3.98 -33.10
CA GLU A 31 -9.34 -4.69 -33.75
C GLU A 31 -10.55 -4.82 -32.81
N ILE A 32 -10.32 -5.18 -31.53
CA ILE A 32 -11.38 -5.29 -30.53
C ILE A 32 -12.09 -3.95 -30.31
N LEU A 33 -11.33 -2.84 -30.23
CA LEU A 33 -11.91 -1.50 -30.05
C LEU A 33 -12.75 -1.05 -31.25
N GLU A 34 -12.34 -1.43 -32.46
CA GLU A 34 -13.09 -1.13 -33.68
C GLU A 34 -14.40 -1.94 -33.76
N GLU A 35 -14.38 -3.20 -33.31
CA GLU A 35 -15.57 -4.06 -33.25
C GLU A 35 -16.53 -3.67 -32.12
N THR A 36 -16.00 -3.17 -31.00
CA THR A 36 -16.76 -2.85 -29.79
C THR A 36 -16.42 -1.46 -29.25
N PRO A 37 -17.13 -0.40 -29.71
CA PRO A 37 -16.77 0.99 -29.40
C PRO A 37 -16.91 1.37 -27.91
N ASN A 38 -17.67 0.61 -27.13
CA ASN A 38 -17.90 0.83 -25.69
C ASN A 38 -17.11 -0.17 -24.82
N ALA A 39 -16.08 -0.83 -25.35
CA ALA A 39 -15.34 -1.87 -24.62
C ALA A 39 -14.46 -1.34 -23.47
N LEU A 40 -14.30 -0.02 -23.34
CA LEU A 40 -13.40 0.64 -22.38
C LEU A 40 -14.09 1.76 -21.58
N ASP A 41 -15.40 1.66 -21.38
CA ASP A 41 -16.15 2.71 -20.69
C ASP A 41 -15.63 2.93 -19.25
N GLN A 42 -15.36 1.85 -18.51
CA GLN A 42 -14.87 1.92 -17.13
C GLN A 42 -13.41 2.38 -17.07
N THR A 43 -12.57 1.86 -17.98
CA THR A 43 -11.18 2.31 -18.13
C THR A 43 -11.12 3.80 -18.43
N THR A 44 -12.03 4.29 -19.28
CA THR A 44 -12.12 5.70 -19.65
C THR A 44 -12.61 6.54 -18.48
N GLU A 45 -13.62 6.09 -17.73
CA GLU A 45 -14.14 6.77 -16.54
C GLU A 45 -13.07 6.87 -15.44
N TRP A 46 -12.39 5.77 -15.13
CA TRP A 46 -11.31 5.71 -14.15
C TRP A 46 -10.16 6.70 -14.46
N ILE A 47 -9.74 6.79 -15.72
CA ILE A 47 -8.71 7.76 -16.13
C ILE A 47 -9.26 9.19 -16.06
N LYS A 48 -10.51 9.43 -16.47
CA LYS A 48 -11.15 10.75 -16.41
C LYS A 48 -11.27 11.25 -14.96
N GLU A 49 -11.63 10.41 -14.00
CA GLU A 49 -11.63 10.75 -12.57
C GLU A 49 -10.25 11.29 -12.14
N SER A 50 -9.18 10.63 -12.59
CA SER A 50 -7.80 11.04 -12.29
C SER A 50 -7.40 12.34 -12.97
N VAL A 51 -7.79 12.55 -14.23
CA VAL A 51 -7.57 13.84 -14.92
C VAL A 51 -8.26 14.98 -14.20
N ASN A 52 -9.51 14.80 -13.79
CA ASN A 52 -10.30 15.84 -13.15
C ASN A 52 -9.70 16.26 -11.80
N GLU A 53 -9.28 15.29 -10.98
CA GLU A 53 -8.63 15.59 -9.70
C GLU A 53 -7.28 16.31 -9.86
N GLU A 54 -6.45 15.89 -10.83
CA GLU A 54 -5.19 16.61 -11.11
C GLU A 54 -5.43 18.03 -11.64
N LEU A 55 -6.52 18.24 -12.36
CA LEU A 55 -6.88 19.57 -12.83
C LEU A 55 -7.35 20.47 -11.66
N LEU A 56 -8.07 19.89 -10.69
CA LEU A 56 -8.49 20.58 -9.47
C LEU A 56 -7.29 20.96 -8.59
N SER A 57 -6.35 20.04 -8.37
CA SER A 57 -5.15 20.30 -7.55
C SER A 57 -4.25 21.40 -8.14
N LEU A 58 -4.12 21.43 -9.47
CA LEU A 58 -3.42 22.51 -10.16
C LEU A 58 -4.13 23.85 -10.02
N SER A 59 -5.46 23.85 -10.08
CA SER A 59 -6.27 25.07 -9.95
C SER A 59 -6.15 25.67 -8.54
N GLU A 60 -6.14 24.84 -7.50
CA GLU A 60 -5.90 25.27 -6.11
C GLU A 60 -4.51 25.88 -5.92
N THR A 61 -3.49 25.33 -6.58
CA THR A 61 -2.11 25.83 -6.50
C THR A 61 -1.94 27.19 -7.21
N THR A 62 -2.74 27.46 -8.24
CA THR A 62 -2.71 28.73 -8.99
C THR A 62 -3.42 29.91 -8.31
N LEU A 63 -4.06 29.71 -7.15
CA LEU A 63 -4.73 30.79 -6.40
C LEU A 63 -3.78 31.66 -5.55
N THR A 64 -2.46 31.56 -5.76
CA THR A 64 -1.53 32.59 -5.27
C THR A 64 -1.71 33.88 -6.08
N PRO A 65 -2.08 35.02 -5.46
CA PRO A 65 -2.51 36.20 -6.20
C PRO A 65 -1.28 36.94 -6.75
N GLY A 66 -0.99 36.76 -8.04
CA GLY A 66 0.00 37.61 -8.71
C GLY A 66 0.71 37.02 -9.93
N ALA A 67 0.01 36.39 -10.87
CA ALA A 67 0.52 36.24 -12.24
C ALA A 67 -0.63 35.93 -13.20
N GLU A 68 -1.16 36.97 -13.85
CA GLU A 68 -1.95 36.83 -15.07
C GLU A 68 -1.05 36.24 -16.15
N ASN A 69 -1.17 34.93 -16.43
CA ASN A 69 -0.80 34.34 -17.71
C ASN A 69 -1.59 33.05 -17.92
N SER A 70 -2.49 33.10 -18.90
CA SER A 70 -3.41 32.04 -19.31
C SER A 70 -2.69 30.88 -20.01
N SER A 71 -1.90 30.10 -19.29
CA SER A 71 -1.47 28.78 -19.76
C SER A 71 -2.50 27.74 -19.34
N LYS A 72 -3.09 27.02 -20.31
CA LYS A 72 -3.88 25.81 -20.02
C LYS A 72 -3.04 24.91 -19.11
N PRO A 73 -3.58 24.37 -18.00
CA PRO A 73 -2.84 23.40 -17.19
C PRO A 73 -2.45 22.22 -18.09
N CYS A 74 -1.16 22.09 -18.36
CA CYS A 74 -0.63 21.01 -19.19
C CYS A 74 -0.38 19.82 -18.28
N LEU A 75 -1.37 18.93 -18.19
CA LEU A 75 -1.24 17.68 -17.46
C LEU A 75 -0.34 16.72 -18.24
N SER A 76 0.72 16.23 -17.60
CA SER A 76 1.54 15.16 -18.17
C SER A 76 0.72 13.87 -18.22
N PRO A 77 0.58 13.21 -19.38
CA PRO A 77 -0.12 11.93 -19.46
C PRO A 77 0.44 10.88 -18.50
N THR A 78 1.76 10.87 -18.29
CA THR A 78 2.44 9.98 -17.35
C THR A 78 2.03 10.24 -15.90
N LEU A 79 1.84 11.51 -15.52
CA LEU A 79 1.40 11.86 -14.17
C LEU A 79 -0.02 11.36 -13.90
N VAL A 80 -0.93 11.63 -14.84
CA VAL A 80 -2.34 11.17 -14.76
C VAL A 80 -2.40 9.65 -14.63
N LEU A 81 -1.66 8.92 -15.48
CA LEU A 81 -1.61 7.47 -15.42
C LEU A 81 -1.03 6.96 -14.10
N ASN A 82 0.08 7.51 -13.62
CA ASN A 82 0.66 7.10 -12.35
C ASN A 82 -0.34 7.29 -11.19
N ASN A 83 -1.03 8.43 -11.16
CA ASN A 83 -2.00 8.72 -10.11
C ASN A 83 -3.25 7.83 -10.24
N SER A 84 -3.71 7.52 -11.46
CA SER A 84 -4.82 6.58 -11.66
C SER A 84 -4.46 5.20 -11.11
N TYR A 85 -3.24 4.70 -11.38
CA TYR A 85 -2.76 3.43 -10.83
C TYR A 85 -2.61 3.46 -9.31
N LEU A 86 -2.10 4.55 -8.73
CA LEU A 86 -1.98 4.67 -7.26
C LEU A 86 -3.35 4.62 -6.56
N LYS A 87 -4.40 5.17 -7.18
CA LYS A 87 -5.76 5.09 -6.64
C LYS A 87 -6.31 3.68 -6.58
N LEU A 88 -5.84 2.76 -7.43
CA LEU A 88 -6.24 1.36 -7.36
C LEU A 88 -5.85 0.72 -6.03
N LEU A 89 -4.80 1.23 -5.36
CA LEU A 89 -4.38 0.74 -4.04
C LEU A 89 -5.33 1.15 -2.90
N GLN A 90 -6.30 2.02 -3.18
CA GLN A 90 -7.36 2.44 -2.26
C GLN A 90 -8.75 2.13 -2.84
N TRP A 91 -8.82 1.23 -3.82
CA TRP A 91 -10.05 0.92 -4.54
C TRP A 91 -11.04 0.14 -3.66
N ASP A 92 -12.33 0.48 -3.77
CA ASP A 92 -13.39 -0.29 -3.14
C ASP A 92 -13.78 -1.45 -4.07
N TYR A 93 -13.05 -2.57 -3.96
CA TYR A 93 -13.27 -3.79 -4.76
C TYR A 93 -14.63 -4.45 -4.55
N GLN A 94 -15.42 -4.03 -3.55
CA GLN A 94 -16.77 -4.56 -3.30
C GLN A 94 -17.85 -3.76 -4.02
N LYS A 95 -17.63 -2.45 -4.22
CA LYS A 95 -18.63 -1.54 -4.80
C LYS A 95 -18.30 -1.04 -6.19
N LYS A 96 -17.02 -0.94 -6.53
CA LYS A 96 -16.55 -0.43 -7.83
C LYS A 96 -16.03 -1.56 -8.71
N GLU A 97 -16.54 -1.62 -9.93
CA GLU A 97 -16.01 -2.52 -10.95
C GLU A 97 -14.60 -2.11 -11.36
N LEU A 98 -13.75 -3.10 -11.65
CA LEU A 98 -12.37 -2.85 -12.08
C LEU A 98 -12.34 -2.45 -13.55
N PRO A 99 -11.45 -1.52 -13.96
CA PRO A 99 -11.24 -1.19 -15.36
C PRO A 99 -11.06 -2.45 -16.21
N GLU A 100 -11.69 -2.50 -17.39
CA GLU A 100 -11.70 -3.69 -18.26
C GLU A 100 -10.28 -4.16 -18.58
N THR A 101 -9.37 -3.20 -18.76
CA THR A 101 -7.94 -3.42 -19.02
C THR A 101 -7.18 -4.09 -17.87
N LEU A 102 -7.73 -4.11 -16.65
CA LEU A 102 -7.08 -4.59 -15.43
C LEU A 102 -7.79 -5.80 -14.80
N MET A 103 -8.88 -6.27 -15.41
CA MET A 103 -9.68 -7.39 -14.89
C MET A 103 -8.86 -8.66 -14.64
N THR A 104 -7.88 -8.94 -15.50
CA THR A 104 -7.01 -10.12 -15.36
C THR A 104 -6.07 -10.04 -14.16
N ASP A 105 -5.73 -8.82 -13.73
CA ASP A 105 -4.83 -8.54 -12.61
C ASP A 105 -5.58 -8.19 -11.32
N GLY A 106 -6.91 -8.28 -11.31
CA GLY A 106 -7.75 -7.82 -10.20
C GLY A 106 -7.39 -8.46 -8.85
N THR A 107 -7.16 -9.76 -8.81
CA THR A 107 -6.75 -10.47 -7.58
C THR A 107 -5.40 -9.98 -7.07
N ARG A 108 -4.42 -9.79 -7.96
CA ARG A 108 -3.09 -9.28 -7.61
C ARG A 108 -3.17 -7.84 -7.07
N LEU A 109 -4.02 -7.00 -7.66
CA LEU A 109 -4.24 -5.63 -7.19
C LEU A 109 -4.92 -5.60 -5.82
N GLN A 110 -5.88 -6.50 -5.59
CA GLN A 110 -6.52 -6.65 -4.29
C GLN A 110 -5.51 -7.09 -3.22
N GLU A 111 -4.69 -8.11 -3.48
CA GLU A 111 -3.61 -8.55 -2.57
C GLU A 111 -2.62 -7.42 -2.23
N LEU A 112 -2.29 -6.57 -3.20
CA LEU A 112 -1.43 -5.40 -2.98
C LEU A 112 -2.09 -4.36 -2.07
N THR A 113 -3.38 -4.08 -2.28
CA THR A 113 -4.17 -3.19 -1.43
C THR A 113 -4.24 -3.72 0.01
N GLU A 114 -4.45 -5.02 0.16
CA GLU A 114 -4.48 -5.70 1.45
C GLU A 114 -3.14 -5.58 2.20
N LYS A 115 -2.03 -5.89 1.51
CA LYS A 115 -0.67 -5.73 2.06
C LYS A 115 -0.38 -4.27 2.45
N LEU A 116 -0.83 -3.33 1.63
CA LEU A 116 -0.67 -1.90 1.91
C LEU A 116 -1.42 -1.49 3.18
N ASN A 117 -2.65 -1.97 3.36
CA ASN A 117 -3.44 -1.69 4.56
C ASN A 117 -2.79 -2.29 5.81
N GLN A 118 -2.26 -3.52 5.73
CA GLN A 118 -1.46 -4.10 6.82
C GLN A 118 -0.25 -3.23 7.17
N LEU A 119 0.49 -2.76 6.16
CA LEU A 119 1.65 -1.88 6.37
C LEU A 119 1.27 -0.54 6.99
N LYS A 120 0.13 0.06 6.59
CA LYS A 120 -0.38 1.29 7.21
C LYS A 120 -0.66 1.06 8.70
N ILE A 121 -1.36 -0.01 9.06
CA ILE A 121 -1.65 -0.34 10.45
C ILE A 121 -0.34 -0.53 11.24
N ILE A 122 0.62 -1.30 10.71
CA ILE A 122 1.93 -1.51 11.35
C ILE A 122 2.67 -0.18 11.55
N ALA A 123 2.58 0.74 10.58
CA ALA A 123 3.16 2.07 10.70
C ALA A 123 2.48 2.89 11.81
N CYS A 124 1.14 2.92 11.87
CA CYS A 124 0.38 3.56 12.95
C CYS A 124 0.80 3.02 14.33
N LEU A 125 0.82 1.69 14.48
CA LEU A 125 1.24 1.01 15.71
C LEU A 125 2.68 1.37 16.10
N SER A 126 3.59 1.44 15.13
CA SER A 126 4.98 1.81 15.36
C SER A 126 5.10 3.26 15.85
N VAL A 127 4.34 4.19 15.25
CA VAL A 127 4.31 5.60 15.67
C VAL A 127 3.77 5.73 17.08
N ILE A 128 2.65 5.08 17.40
CA ILE A 128 2.05 5.13 18.75
C ILE A 128 3.02 4.54 19.78
N THR A 129 3.62 3.38 19.48
CA THR A 129 4.59 2.74 20.39
C THR A 129 5.79 3.64 20.65
N ASN A 130 6.35 4.25 19.60
CA ASN A 130 7.47 5.17 19.73
C ASN A 130 7.09 6.46 20.48
N ASN A 131 5.86 6.95 20.31
CA ASN A 131 5.41 8.14 21.04
C ASN A 131 5.26 7.85 22.55
N MET A 132 4.69 6.69 22.89
CA MET A 132 4.37 6.33 24.27
C MET A 132 5.56 5.77 25.04
N VAL A 133 6.39 4.95 24.39
CA VAL A 133 7.45 4.16 25.03
C VAL A 133 8.81 4.35 24.35
N GLY A 134 8.92 5.26 23.38
CA GLY A 134 10.15 5.49 22.62
C GLY A 134 11.33 5.91 23.49
N ALA A 135 11.12 6.78 24.48
CA ALA A 135 12.18 7.18 25.42
C ALA A 135 12.73 6.01 26.26
N ILE A 136 11.89 5.01 26.53
CA ILE A 136 12.25 3.83 27.32
C ILE A 136 12.87 2.73 26.42
N THR A 137 12.52 2.74 25.13
CA THR A 137 12.97 1.76 24.13
C THR A 137 14.08 2.30 23.22
N GLU A 138 14.58 3.49 23.51
CA GLU A 138 15.66 4.14 22.78
C GLU A 138 16.92 3.26 22.80
N GLY A 139 17.49 2.99 21.61
CA GLY A 139 18.64 2.10 21.47
C GLY A 139 18.33 0.59 21.41
N LEU A 140 17.04 0.20 21.29
CA LEU A 140 16.62 -1.20 21.14
C LEU A 140 15.99 -1.48 19.75
N PRO A 141 16.78 -1.43 18.66
CA PRO A 141 16.24 -1.64 17.31
C PRO A 141 15.65 -3.05 17.11
N GLU A 142 16.18 -4.04 17.83
CA GLU A 142 15.69 -5.42 17.77
C GLU A 142 14.26 -5.56 18.29
N LEU A 143 13.90 -4.80 19.34
CA LEU A 143 12.54 -4.77 19.87
C LEU A 143 11.56 -4.24 18.81
N ALA A 144 11.91 -3.16 18.12
CA ALA A 144 11.09 -2.62 17.04
C ALA A 144 10.86 -3.63 15.90
N VAL A 145 11.89 -4.42 15.55
CA VAL A 145 11.76 -5.50 14.55
C VAL A 145 10.85 -6.62 15.05
N ARG A 146 10.99 -7.04 16.31
CA ARG A 146 10.13 -8.08 16.91
C ARG A 146 8.67 -7.64 16.98
N LEU A 147 8.41 -6.40 17.40
CA LEU A 147 7.05 -5.84 17.45
C LEU A 147 6.42 -5.77 16.06
N LYS A 148 7.15 -5.31 15.04
CA LYS A 148 6.66 -5.32 13.65
C LYS A 148 6.31 -6.73 13.17
N ARG A 149 7.12 -7.73 13.50
CA ARG A 149 6.87 -9.14 13.14
C ARG A 149 5.62 -9.68 13.84
N ILE A 150 5.45 -9.40 15.13
CA ILE A 150 4.26 -9.79 15.89
C ILE A 150 3.00 -9.17 15.26
N SER A 151 3.03 -7.86 14.99
CA SER A 151 1.92 -7.16 14.34
C SER A 151 1.62 -7.73 12.96
N ALA A 152 2.64 -7.99 12.14
CA ALA A 152 2.45 -8.57 10.81
C ALA A 152 1.77 -9.95 10.85
N VAL A 153 2.20 -10.83 11.76
CA VAL A 153 1.59 -12.17 11.92
C VAL A 153 0.16 -12.07 12.43
N LEU A 154 -0.15 -11.16 13.35
CA LEU A 154 -1.49 -11.00 13.89
C LEU A 154 -2.46 -10.31 12.91
N LEU A 155 -1.95 -9.49 12.00
CA LEU A 155 -2.72 -8.87 10.91
C LEU A 155 -2.86 -9.78 9.69
N GLU A 156 -2.15 -10.92 9.65
CA GLU A 156 -2.24 -11.88 8.57
C GLU A 156 -3.63 -12.54 8.57
N GLY A 157 -4.38 -12.38 7.48
CA GLY A 157 -5.75 -12.91 7.36
C GLY A 157 -6.85 -11.99 7.90
N LEU A 158 -6.56 -10.71 8.18
CA LEU A 158 -7.56 -9.69 8.53
C LEU A 158 -8.67 -9.54 7.48
N ASN A 159 -8.40 -9.90 6.22
CA ASN A 159 -9.34 -9.77 5.10
C ASN A 159 -10.37 -10.91 5.03
N LYS A 160 -10.36 -11.84 5.99
CA LYS A 160 -11.41 -12.85 6.14
C LYS A 160 -12.61 -12.19 6.83
N GLU A 161 -13.81 -12.40 6.27
CA GLU A 161 -15.09 -11.79 6.68
C GLU A 161 -15.43 -11.90 8.18
N THR A 162 -14.73 -12.75 8.93
CA THR A 162 -14.94 -13.00 10.36
C THR A 162 -13.98 -12.26 11.29
N CYS A 163 -13.00 -11.51 10.78
CA CYS A 163 -11.95 -10.94 11.59
C CYS A 163 -12.32 -9.54 12.11
N ASN A 164 -12.47 -9.39 13.43
CA ASN A 164 -12.72 -8.11 14.07
C ASN A 164 -11.39 -7.34 14.23
N LEU A 165 -11.19 -6.29 13.43
CA LEU A 165 -9.98 -5.46 13.48
C LEU A 165 -9.68 -4.96 14.89
N LYS A 166 -10.71 -4.56 15.65
CA LYS A 166 -10.56 -4.11 17.04
C LYS A 166 -9.99 -5.17 17.96
N GLU A 167 -10.41 -6.42 17.82
CA GLU A 167 -9.90 -7.53 18.63
C GLU A 167 -8.44 -7.84 18.29
N VAL A 168 -8.09 -7.79 16.99
CA VAL A 168 -6.71 -7.96 16.53
C VAL A 168 -5.83 -6.85 17.08
N LEU A 169 -6.26 -5.59 17.00
CA LEU A 169 -5.53 -4.43 17.53
C LEU A 169 -5.33 -4.51 19.05
N ASN A 170 -6.36 -4.94 19.79
CA ASN A 170 -6.25 -5.20 21.23
C ASN A 170 -5.23 -6.30 21.54
N SER A 171 -5.28 -7.42 20.80
CA SER A 171 -4.32 -8.52 20.93
C SER A 171 -2.89 -8.03 20.68
N ILE A 172 -2.68 -7.24 19.62
CA ILE A 172 -1.38 -6.63 19.31
C ILE A 172 -0.91 -5.71 20.44
N GLY A 173 -1.81 -4.93 21.03
CA GLY A 173 -1.51 -4.04 22.17
C GLY A 173 -1.03 -4.83 23.40
N VAL A 174 -1.75 -5.91 23.74
CA VAL A 174 -1.36 -6.80 24.85
C VAL A 174 0.01 -7.44 24.57
N GLN A 175 0.23 -7.98 23.38
CA GLN A 175 1.50 -8.60 23.00
C GLN A 175 2.66 -7.58 23.00
N THR A 176 2.39 -6.35 22.58
CA THR A 176 3.37 -5.26 22.63
C THR A 176 3.79 -4.96 24.06
N CYS A 177 2.83 -4.84 24.99
CA CYS A 177 3.13 -4.65 26.41
C CYS A 177 3.97 -5.80 26.99
N VAL A 178 3.65 -7.05 26.64
CA VAL A 178 4.41 -8.25 27.08
C VAL A 178 5.85 -8.20 26.58
N GLU A 179 6.05 -7.94 25.29
CA GLU A 179 7.38 -7.96 24.67
C GLU A 179 8.25 -6.79 25.14
N VAL A 180 7.64 -5.61 25.34
CA VAL A 180 8.33 -4.46 25.94
C VAL A 180 8.74 -4.77 27.38
N ASN A 181 7.82 -5.25 28.23
CA ASN A 181 8.12 -5.58 29.62
C ASN A 181 9.20 -6.67 29.74
N LYS A 182 9.15 -7.68 28.88
CA LYS A 182 10.19 -8.70 28.79
C LYS A 182 11.57 -8.08 28.50
N THR A 183 11.63 -7.19 27.51
CA THR A 183 12.87 -6.50 27.14
C THR A 183 13.38 -5.58 28.26
N LEU A 184 12.47 -4.94 29.01
CA LEU A 184 12.84 -4.11 30.17
C LEU A 184 13.41 -4.94 31.31
N MET A 185 12.81 -6.09 31.62
CA MET A 185 13.34 -7.02 32.62
C MET A 185 14.73 -7.54 32.25
N GLU A 186 14.97 -7.86 30.99
CA GLU A 186 16.29 -8.28 30.49
C GLU A 186 17.37 -7.18 30.66
N LYS A 187 16.95 -5.91 30.69
CA LYS A 187 17.83 -4.75 30.92
C LYS A 187 17.89 -4.27 32.37
N GLY A 188 17.17 -4.94 33.29
CA GLY A 188 17.08 -4.55 34.69
C GLY A 188 16.29 -3.26 34.94
N LEU A 189 15.44 -2.85 33.99
CA LEU A 189 14.56 -1.69 34.09
C LEU A 189 13.19 -2.10 34.68
N PRO A 190 12.49 -1.17 35.36
CA PRO A 190 11.15 -1.46 35.87
C PRO A 190 10.15 -1.71 34.74
N ALA A 191 9.19 -2.61 35.00
CA ALA A 191 8.10 -2.86 34.07
C ALA A 191 7.21 -1.62 33.88
N LEU A 192 6.54 -1.54 32.73
CA LEU A 192 5.60 -0.47 32.42
C LEU A 192 4.43 -0.44 33.41
N ASN A 193 4.03 0.77 33.78
CA ASN A 193 2.90 1.05 34.65
C ASN A 193 1.61 0.50 34.03
N ALA A 194 0.68 0.01 34.86
CA ALA A 194 -0.62 -0.48 34.38
C ALA A 194 -1.41 0.58 33.59
N GLU A 195 -1.29 1.85 33.98
CA GLU A 195 -1.89 2.99 33.26
C GLU A 195 -1.31 3.17 31.85
N VAL A 196 0.02 3.08 31.70
CA VAL A 196 0.70 3.20 30.40
C VAL A 196 0.31 2.05 29.48
N GLN A 197 0.22 0.83 30.01
CA GLN A 197 -0.22 -0.34 29.26
C GLN A 197 -1.69 -0.21 28.81
N ALA A 198 -2.58 0.22 29.70
CA ALA A 198 -3.99 0.44 29.37
C ALA A 198 -4.16 1.54 28.31
N ASN A 199 -3.39 2.64 28.42
CA ASN A 199 -3.40 3.72 27.44
C ASN A 199 -2.88 3.25 26.07
N LEU A 200 -1.81 2.45 26.03
CA LEU A 200 -1.27 1.90 24.77
C LEU A 200 -2.32 1.02 24.06
N ILE A 201 -2.96 0.11 24.79
CA ILE A 201 -4.01 -0.78 24.25
C ILE A 201 -5.22 0.04 23.77
N GLY A 202 -5.61 1.07 24.53
CA GLY A 202 -6.66 2.00 24.15
C GLY A 202 -6.34 2.74 22.85
N GLN A 203 -5.14 3.30 22.72
CA GLN A 203 -4.72 3.98 21.50
C GLN A 203 -4.65 3.05 20.28
N PHE A 204 -4.23 1.80 20.46
CA PHE A 204 -4.25 0.82 19.37
C PHE A 204 -5.68 0.49 18.94
N SER A 205 -6.61 0.36 19.88
CA SER A 205 -8.03 0.12 19.56
C SER A 205 -8.68 1.29 18.82
N ASN A 206 -8.25 2.52 19.11
CA ASN A 206 -8.75 3.73 18.46
C ASN A 206 -8.17 3.95 17.04
N ILE A 207 -7.32 3.05 16.55
CA ILE A 207 -6.86 3.05 15.15
C ILE A 207 -8.02 2.74 14.21
N GLU A 208 -9.06 2.01 14.62
CA GLU A 208 -10.20 1.71 13.75
C GLU A 208 -11.04 2.96 13.40
N GLU A 209 -10.96 4.02 14.20
CA GLU A 209 -11.78 5.22 13.99
C GLU A 209 -11.27 6.05 12.80
N GLU A 210 -12.16 6.32 11.83
CA GLU A 210 -11.87 7.05 10.58
C GLU A 210 -11.29 8.46 10.80
N ASP A 211 -11.57 9.09 11.96
CA ASP A 211 -11.11 10.43 12.34
C ASP A 211 -9.75 10.46 13.06
N ASN A 212 -9.00 9.36 13.08
CA ASN A 212 -7.73 9.33 13.79
C ASN A 212 -6.65 10.15 13.03
N PRO A 213 -6.02 11.15 13.69
CA PRO A 213 -5.02 12.01 13.05
C PRO A 213 -3.78 11.25 12.55
N ILE A 214 -3.49 10.08 13.12
CA ILE A 214 -2.37 9.22 12.72
C ILE A 214 -2.67 8.55 11.38
N TRP A 215 -3.93 8.19 11.12
CA TRP A 215 -4.36 7.71 9.81
C TRP A 215 -4.31 8.81 8.75
N SER A 216 -4.71 10.03 9.10
CA SER A 216 -4.58 11.17 8.18
C SER A 216 -3.11 11.45 7.83
N LEU A 217 -2.21 11.36 8.82
CA LEU A 217 -0.77 11.54 8.62
C LEU A 217 -0.16 10.47 7.69
N ILE A 218 -0.60 9.22 7.82
CA ILE A 218 -0.07 8.08 7.05
C ILE A 218 -0.80 7.91 5.71
N GLY A 219 -2.06 8.38 5.61
CA GLY A 219 -2.95 8.23 4.47
C GLY A 219 -2.81 9.30 3.39
N GLY A 220 -1.97 10.33 3.58
CA GLY A 220 -1.70 11.30 2.52
C GLY A 220 -1.02 10.66 1.31
N SER A 221 -1.43 11.00 0.09
CA SER A 221 -0.87 10.50 -1.18
C SER A 221 0.67 10.57 -1.25
N SER A 222 1.27 11.62 -0.66
CA SER A 222 2.73 11.80 -0.54
C SER A 222 3.39 10.81 0.42
N CYS A 223 2.65 10.31 1.41
CA CYS A 223 3.14 9.35 2.40
C CYS A 223 3.19 7.93 1.81
N PHE A 224 2.41 7.59 0.78
CA PHE A 224 2.55 6.32 0.06
C PHE A 224 3.91 6.19 -0.63
N TYR A 225 4.38 7.27 -1.25
CA TYR A 225 5.72 7.31 -1.84
C TYR A 225 6.80 7.12 -0.77
N TRP A 226 6.61 7.74 0.39
CA TRP A 226 7.49 7.55 1.55
C TRP A 226 7.41 6.14 2.15
N LEU A 227 6.23 5.55 2.34
CA LEU A 227 6.07 4.19 2.85
C LEU A 227 6.70 3.17 1.89
N PHE A 228 6.52 3.36 0.58
CA PHE A 228 7.14 2.55 -0.44
C PHE A 228 8.67 2.69 -0.39
N CYS A 229 9.22 3.91 -0.31
CA CYS A 229 10.67 4.15 -0.18
C CYS A 229 11.25 3.69 1.17
N PHE A 230 10.50 3.79 2.27
CA PHE A 230 10.96 3.42 3.62
C PHE A 230 10.91 1.90 3.81
N HIS A 231 9.91 1.22 3.23
CA HIS A 231 9.86 -0.24 3.21
C HIS A 231 10.89 -0.83 2.23
N PHE A 232 11.16 -0.19 1.08
CA PHE A 232 12.25 -0.60 0.20
C PHE A 232 13.64 -0.46 0.86
N ASN A 233 13.87 0.61 1.63
CA ASN A 233 15.12 0.75 2.40
C ASN A 233 15.22 -0.27 3.54
N LEU A 234 14.11 -0.62 4.20
CA LEU A 234 14.11 -1.67 5.23
C LEU A 234 14.26 -3.08 4.65
N LEU A 235 13.69 -3.38 3.48
CA LEU A 235 13.88 -4.66 2.78
C LEU A 235 15.34 -4.82 2.31
N TYR A 236 15.97 -3.74 1.83
CA TYR A 236 17.39 -3.75 1.46
C TYR A 236 18.34 -3.90 2.66
N LEU A 237 17.92 -3.46 3.86
CA LEU A 237 18.66 -3.66 5.12
C LEU A 237 18.32 -4.97 5.84
N ALA A 238 17.18 -5.60 5.55
CA ALA A 238 16.71 -6.82 6.21
C ALA A 238 16.96 -8.12 5.43
N GLY A 239 17.52 -8.06 4.21
CA GLY A 239 17.95 -9.25 3.47
C GLY A 239 16.83 -10.25 3.16
N PHE A 240 15.61 -9.76 2.89
CA PHE A 240 14.54 -10.60 2.37
C PHE A 240 14.60 -10.58 0.83
N ASP A 241 15.03 -11.71 0.26
CA ASP A 241 14.92 -11.99 -1.17
C ASP A 241 13.46 -12.36 -1.53
N LEU A 242 12.95 -11.67 -2.56
CA LEU A 242 11.70 -11.82 -3.35
C LEU A 242 10.37 -11.39 -2.73
#